data_AF-A0A7C8HYV6-F1
#
_entry.id   AF-A0A7C8HYV6-F1
#
_cell.length_a   1.000
_cell.length_b   1.000
_cell.length_c   1.000
_cell.angle_alpha   90.00
_cell.angle_beta   90.00
_cell.angle_gamma   90.00
#
_symmetry.space_group_name_H-M   'P 1'
#
loop_
_entity.id
_entity.type
_entity.pdbx_description
1 polymer ?
#
loop_
_entity_poly.entity_id
_entity_poly.type
_entity_poly.pdbx_seq_one_letter_code
_entity_poly.pdbx_strand_id
1 'polypeptide(L)'
;MDITAALTDDEIAVLADSERACEAATRSLEHIRAGNAIKAGAFTSFEESLRVKNTLDAFEAHANEQASWETLAVLVNCEYALYALNQDTPLRNNPFLSHWVEAIQRLSSGARAAQAVDGQVRRNGTGPLREEINVVRVGFIKALLLGSADTDQFVRLSPRQLHKTFVESGYAPGFEIGMYVRMLEEEGIYEGTPAPQRAAEPDRKDTSSSAPPRPKPKPSDSQHWKRDLLLRLQHDPAAAIPDLTHLPLELSSLDFLTTLLQDATLQRLSLDPAPLISDYIQHALRLTEAMGQPPPPAGSSSPSASTASSSSVSDEDLDHGREAQTRAVKLLLLFMRNLVRKALLPPQALYFEIQEVCVRYVWIGEVREFRAWVEEGGRGDGDGEI
;
A
#
# COMPACT_ATOMS: atom_id res chain seq x y z
N MET A 1 -5.25 -21.18 -2.03
CA MET A 1 -4.14 -20.60 -2.79
C MET A 1 -3.15 -20.09 -1.77
N ASP A 2 -1.95 -20.66 -1.70
CA ASP A 2 -0.95 -20.25 -0.72
C ASP A 2 -0.16 -19.06 -1.27
N ILE A 3 -0.54 -17.86 -0.85
CA ILE A 3 0.03 -16.59 -1.32
C ILE A 3 1.48 -16.44 -0.81
N THR A 4 1.89 -17.25 0.18
CA THR A 4 3.23 -17.22 0.78
C THR A 4 4.20 -18.21 0.14
N ALA A 5 3.74 -19.03 -0.81
CA ALA A 5 4.58 -20.04 -1.43
C ALA A 5 5.79 -19.41 -2.14
N ALA A 6 6.97 -19.96 -1.91
CA ALA A 6 8.20 -19.64 -2.64
C ALA A 6 8.44 -20.65 -3.79
N LEU A 7 9.54 -20.46 -4.52
CA LEU A 7 10.07 -21.46 -5.45
C LEU A 7 10.54 -22.70 -4.68
N THR A 8 10.46 -23.87 -5.31
CA THR A 8 11.00 -25.11 -4.73
C THR A 8 12.52 -25.14 -4.82
N ASP A 9 13.17 -26.02 -4.06
CA ASP A 9 14.64 -26.18 -4.09
C ASP A 9 15.17 -26.50 -5.49
N ASP A 10 14.44 -27.33 -6.26
CA ASP A 10 14.80 -27.65 -7.65
C ASP A 10 14.73 -26.42 -8.57
N GLU A 11 13.72 -25.57 -8.38
CA GLU A 11 13.56 -24.31 -9.12
C GLU A 11 14.68 -23.33 -8.74
N ILE A 12 15.01 -23.22 -7.45
CA ILE A 12 16.10 -22.37 -6.95
C ILE A 12 17.46 -22.84 -7.47
N ALA A 13 17.71 -24.16 -7.47
CA ALA A 13 18.96 -24.74 -7.95
C ALA A 13 19.25 -24.40 -9.43
N VAL A 14 18.20 -24.25 -10.25
CA VAL A 14 18.33 -23.80 -11.64
C VAL A 14 18.69 -22.33 -11.75
N LEU A 15 18.23 -21.49 -10.83
CA LEU A 15 18.51 -20.05 -10.79
C LEU A 15 19.85 -19.73 -10.10
N ALA A 16 20.39 -20.64 -9.30
CA ALA A 16 21.64 -20.49 -8.56
C ALA A 16 22.92 -20.54 -9.42
N ASP A 17 22.82 -20.97 -10.68
CA ASP A 17 23.97 -21.13 -11.58
C ASP A 17 24.53 -19.77 -12.05
N SER A 18 25.62 -19.31 -11.41
CA SER A 18 26.25 -18.02 -11.70
C SER A 18 26.92 -17.90 -13.08
N GLU A 19 27.11 -19.02 -13.78
CA GLU A 19 27.70 -19.06 -15.13
C GLU A 19 26.63 -19.09 -16.23
N ARG A 20 25.38 -19.36 -15.88
CA ARG A 20 24.28 -19.44 -16.83
C ARG A 20 23.72 -18.05 -17.13
N ALA A 21 23.47 -17.78 -18.42
CA ALA A 21 22.78 -16.57 -18.83
C ALA A 21 21.37 -16.48 -18.24
N CYS A 22 20.91 -15.27 -17.89
CA CYS A 22 19.59 -15.08 -17.27
C CYS A 22 18.45 -15.66 -18.12
N GLU A 23 18.47 -15.43 -19.45
CA GLU A 23 17.50 -16.01 -20.39
C GLU A 23 17.49 -17.54 -20.39
N ALA A 24 18.67 -18.16 -20.29
CA ALA A 24 18.77 -19.61 -20.23
C ALA A 24 18.27 -20.17 -18.88
N ALA A 25 18.55 -19.47 -17.77
CA ALA A 25 18.07 -19.84 -16.45
C ALA A 25 16.54 -19.79 -16.37
N THR A 26 15.91 -18.72 -16.88
CA THR A 26 14.45 -18.58 -16.90
C THR A 26 13.78 -19.62 -17.78
N ARG A 27 14.33 -19.94 -18.97
CA ARG A 27 13.79 -21.03 -19.81
C ARG A 27 13.87 -22.39 -19.12
N SER A 28 14.96 -22.67 -18.39
CA SER A 28 15.06 -23.89 -17.59
C SER A 28 14.04 -23.93 -16.46
N LEU A 29 13.77 -22.79 -15.82
CA LEU A 29 12.73 -22.66 -14.79
C LEU A 29 11.34 -22.97 -15.35
N GLU A 30 10.99 -22.39 -16.51
CA GLU A 30 9.75 -22.66 -17.23
C GLU A 30 9.60 -24.15 -17.59
N HIS A 31 10.68 -24.80 -18.03
CA HIS A 31 10.66 -26.23 -18.34
C HIS A 31 10.36 -27.10 -17.10
N ILE A 32 10.95 -26.78 -15.94
CA ILE A 32 10.64 -27.46 -14.67
C ILE A 32 9.18 -27.26 -14.30
N ARG A 33 8.67 -26.03 -14.42
CA ARG A 33 7.28 -25.70 -14.14
C ARG A 33 6.30 -26.44 -15.03
N ALA A 34 6.56 -26.50 -16.33
CA ALA A 34 5.73 -27.25 -17.28
C ALA A 34 5.64 -28.74 -16.90
N GLY A 35 6.74 -29.33 -16.43
CA GLY A 35 6.75 -30.71 -15.91
C GLY A 35 5.94 -30.89 -14.62
N ASN A 36 5.92 -29.88 -13.75
CA ASN A 36 5.18 -29.91 -12.48
C ASN A 36 3.69 -29.56 -12.64
N ALA A 37 3.33 -28.68 -13.56
CA ALA A 37 1.96 -28.26 -13.84
C ALA A 37 1.07 -29.44 -14.27
N ILE A 38 1.65 -30.42 -14.98
CA ILE A 38 0.97 -31.68 -15.34
C ILE A 38 0.51 -32.46 -14.09
N LYS A 39 1.21 -32.30 -12.96
CA LYS A 39 0.95 -33.03 -11.72
C LYS A 39 0.08 -32.26 -10.73
N ALA A 40 0.24 -30.94 -10.64
CA ALA A 40 -0.34 -30.11 -9.59
C ALA A 40 -1.47 -29.16 -10.05
N GLY A 41 -1.74 -29.08 -11.35
CA GLY A 41 -2.59 -28.04 -11.95
C GLY A 41 -1.77 -26.84 -12.40
N ALA A 42 -2.25 -26.15 -13.44
CA ALA A 42 -1.56 -24.98 -13.98
C ALA A 42 -1.71 -23.78 -13.03
N PHE A 43 -0.58 -23.18 -12.64
CA PHE A 43 -0.57 -21.91 -11.92
C PHE A 43 -0.89 -20.77 -12.88
N THR A 44 -1.50 -19.71 -12.36
CA THR A 44 -1.66 -18.45 -13.09
C THR A 44 -0.34 -17.69 -13.14
N SER A 45 -0.12 -16.87 -14.18
CA SER A 45 1.09 -16.02 -14.29
C SER A 45 1.29 -15.11 -13.07
N PHE A 46 0.19 -14.70 -12.43
CA PHE A 46 0.22 -13.92 -11.21
C PHE A 46 0.75 -14.73 -10.00
N GLU A 47 0.24 -15.93 -9.77
CA GLU A 47 0.76 -16.82 -8.72
C GLU A 47 2.23 -17.14 -8.93
N GLU A 48 2.64 -17.41 -10.17
CA GLU A 48 4.05 -17.63 -10.49
C GLU A 48 4.91 -16.41 -10.19
N SER A 49 4.42 -15.21 -10.53
CA SER A 49 5.11 -13.96 -10.22
C SER A 49 5.25 -13.75 -8.71
N LEU A 50 4.22 -14.08 -7.93
CA LEU A 50 4.28 -14.03 -6.46
C LEU A 50 5.30 -15.00 -5.89
N ARG A 51 5.37 -16.24 -6.40
CA ARG A 51 6.37 -17.23 -5.94
C ARG A 51 7.80 -16.78 -6.22
N VAL A 52 8.04 -16.20 -7.40
CA VAL A 52 9.34 -15.62 -7.76
C VAL A 52 9.67 -14.45 -6.84
N LYS A 53 8.71 -13.54 -6.60
CA LYS A 53 8.88 -12.38 -5.72
C LYS A 53 9.17 -12.80 -4.28
N ASN A 54 8.43 -13.75 -3.72
CA ASN A 54 8.66 -14.26 -2.37
C ASN A 54 10.06 -14.87 -2.21
N THR A 55 10.54 -15.57 -3.25
CA THR A 55 11.90 -16.13 -3.27
C THR A 55 12.96 -15.02 -3.35
N LEU A 56 12.72 -14.01 -4.18
CA LEU A 56 13.58 -12.84 -4.30
C LEU A 56 13.73 -12.12 -2.95
N ASP A 57 12.64 -11.88 -2.23
CA ASP A 57 12.65 -11.25 -0.90
C ASP A 57 13.46 -12.08 0.12
N ALA A 58 13.26 -13.40 0.13
CA ALA A 58 13.97 -14.31 1.03
C ALA A 58 15.49 -14.28 0.77
N PHE A 59 15.90 -14.31 -0.50
CA PHE A 59 17.31 -14.22 -0.88
C PHE A 59 17.90 -12.82 -0.67
N GLU A 60 17.08 -11.78 -0.69
CA GLU A 60 17.51 -10.42 -0.35
C GLU A 60 17.82 -10.30 1.15
N ALA A 61 17.00 -10.90 2.01
CA ALA A 61 17.32 -11.03 3.43
C ALA A 61 18.62 -11.83 3.63
N HIS A 62 18.74 -12.98 2.95
CA HIS A 62 19.93 -13.84 3.02
C HIS A 62 21.22 -13.14 2.54
N ALA A 63 21.14 -12.30 1.51
CA ALA A 63 22.29 -11.55 1.00
C ALA A 63 22.89 -10.57 2.03
N ASN A 64 22.11 -10.17 3.03
CA ASN A 64 22.60 -9.33 4.12
C ASN A 64 23.47 -10.11 5.11
N GLU A 65 23.25 -11.42 5.22
CA GLU A 65 23.97 -12.32 6.12
C GLU A 65 25.14 -13.00 5.40
N GLN A 66 24.91 -13.48 4.17
CA GLN A 66 25.85 -14.28 3.40
C GLN A 66 25.84 -13.89 1.92
N ALA A 67 26.67 -12.92 1.56
CA ALA A 67 26.92 -12.56 0.17
C ALA A 67 27.71 -13.68 -0.54
N SER A 68 27.17 -14.19 -1.65
CA SER A 68 27.79 -15.25 -2.45
C SER A 68 27.41 -15.13 -3.93
N TRP A 69 28.12 -15.86 -4.79
CA TRP A 69 27.80 -15.92 -6.22
C TRP A 69 26.44 -16.57 -6.50
N GLU A 70 26.07 -17.56 -5.69
CA GLU A 70 24.76 -18.21 -5.74
C GLU A 70 23.65 -17.23 -5.36
N THR A 71 23.84 -16.49 -4.26
CA THR A 71 22.90 -15.46 -3.83
C THR A 71 22.70 -14.39 -4.91
N LEU A 72 23.79 -13.94 -5.54
CA LEU A 72 23.71 -13.00 -6.65
C LEU A 72 22.93 -13.60 -7.83
N ALA A 73 23.23 -14.84 -8.22
CA ALA A 73 22.61 -15.53 -9.33
C ALA A 73 21.09 -15.67 -9.15
N VAL A 74 20.66 -16.14 -7.97
CA VAL A 74 19.23 -16.26 -7.65
C VAL A 74 18.56 -14.89 -7.72
N LEU A 75 19.15 -13.85 -7.11
CA LEU A 75 18.56 -12.52 -7.12
C LEU A 75 18.35 -11.98 -8.54
N VAL A 76 19.41 -11.94 -9.37
CA VAL A 76 19.29 -11.36 -10.72
C VAL A 76 18.40 -12.21 -11.64
N ASN A 77 18.45 -13.53 -11.52
CA ASN A 77 17.61 -14.42 -12.32
C ASN A 77 16.13 -14.32 -11.91
N CYS A 78 15.83 -14.13 -10.61
CA CYS A 78 14.47 -13.83 -10.15
C CYS A 78 13.96 -12.48 -10.68
N GLU A 79 14.78 -11.42 -10.68
CA GLU A 79 14.38 -10.12 -11.26
C GLU A 79 14.02 -10.27 -12.75
N TYR A 80 14.84 -11.01 -13.51
CA TYR A 80 14.57 -11.26 -14.92
C TYR A 80 13.34 -12.17 -15.13
N ALA A 81 13.17 -13.23 -14.35
CA ALA A 81 12.00 -14.09 -14.42
C ALA A 81 10.70 -13.31 -14.12
N LEU A 82 10.74 -12.42 -13.12
CA LEU A 82 9.61 -11.54 -12.78
C LEU A 82 9.27 -10.57 -13.91
N TYR A 83 10.29 -10.01 -14.56
CA TYR A 83 10.13 -9.18 -15.74
C TYR A 83 9.53 -9.97 -16.91
N ALA A 84 10.09 -11.14 -17.24
CA ALA A 84 9.65 -11.97 -18.35
C ALA A 84 8.19 -12.43 -18.21
N LEU A 85 7.75 -12.81 -17.00
CA LEU A 85 6.36 -13.17 -16.71
C LEU A 85 5.37 -12.03 -16.97
N ASN A 86 5.83 -10.78 -16.96
CA ASN A 86 5.00 -9.58 -17.08
C ASN A 86 5.40 -8.70 -18.27
N GLN A 87 6.19 -9.23 -19.23
CA GLN A 87 6.73 -8.44 -20.34
C GLN A 87 5.66 -7.94 -21.31
N ASP A 88 4.56 -8.68 -21.44
CA ASP A 88 3.43 -8.33 -22.30
C ASP A 88 2.48 -7.32 -21.62
N THR A 89 2.66 -7.07 -20.33
CA THR A 89 1.89 -6.07 -19.59
C THR A 89 2.53 -4.69 -19.80
N PRO A 90 1.77 -3.68 -20.28
CA PRO A 90 2.29 -2.31 -20.38
C PRO A 90 2.91 -1.90 -19.05
N LEU A 91 4.10 -1.31 -19.08
CA LEU A 91 4.89 -1.07 -17.86
C LEU A 91 4.11 -0.30 -16.78
N ARG A 92 3.28 0.67 -17.19
CA ARG A 92 2.37 1.43 -16.32
C ARG A 92 1.44 0.53 -15.49
N ASN A 93 1.02 -0.59 -16.05
CA ASN A 93 0.08 -1.54 -15.44
C ASN A 93 0.81 -2.75 -14.84
N ASN A 94 2.15 -2.76 -14.81
CA ASN A 94 2.90 -3.88 -14.30
C ASN A 94 2.80 -3.93 -12.76
N PRO A 95 2.28 -5.02 -12.17
CA PRO A 95 2.04 -5.10 -10.73
C PRO A 95 3.31 -5.08 -9.88
N PHE A 96 4.49 -5.26 -10.50
CA PHE A 96 5.79 -5.26 -9.82
C PHE A 96 6.64 -4.01 -10.10
N LEU A 97 6.06 -2.99 -10.75
CA LEU A 97 6.77 -1.74 -10.98
C LEU A 97 7.21 -1.06 -9.67
N SER A 98 6.34 -1.04 -8.65
CA SER A 98 6.67 -0.49 -7.33
C SER A 98 7.88 -1.16 -6.72
N HIS A 99 7.92 -2.50 -6.75
CA HIS A 99 9.06 -3.30 -6.28
C HIS A 99 10.38 -2.87 -6.91
N TRP A 100 10.44 -2.75 -8.25
CA TRP A 100 11.68 -2.34 -8.93
C TRP A 100 12.09 -0.90 -8.62
N VAL A 101 11.14 0.03 -8.52
CA VAL A 101 11.42 1.43 -8.14
C VAL A 101 11.97 1.50 -6.72
N GLU A 102 11.33 0.83 -5.76
CA GLU A 102 11.77 0.74 -4.37
C GLU A 102 13.17 0.11 -4.25
N ALA A 103 13.40 -1.01 -4.96
CA ALA A 103 14.69 -1.67 -5.00
C ALA A 103 15.80 -0.72 -5.50
N ILE A 104 15.56 0.04 -6.58
CA ILE A 104 16.53 1.02 -7.07
C ILE A 104 16.82 2.09 -6.02
N GLN A 105 15.80 2.68 -5.39
CA GLN A 105 15.97 3.75 -4.38
C GLN A 105 16.74 3.25 -3.15
N ARG A 106 16.32 2.11 -2.60
CA ARG A 106 16.90 1.51 -1.40
C ARG A 106 18.34 1.07 -1.61
N LEU A 107 18.61 0.32 -2.68
CA LEU A 107 19.94 -0.23 -2.95
C LEU A 107 20.95 0.83 -3.40
N SER A 108 20.52 1.85 -4.16
CA SER A 108 21.39 2.96 -4.57
C SER A 108 21.88 3.79 -3.38
N SER A 109 21.04 3.92 -2.34
CA SER A 109 21.40 4.66 -1.12
C SER A 109 22.51 3.95 -0.34
N GLY A 110 22.44 2.62 -0.25
CA GLY A 110 23.48 1.81 0.40
C GLY A 110 24.81 1.80 -0.37
N ALA A 111 24.77 1.71 -1.71
CA ALA A 111 25.97 1.68 -2.54
C ALA A 111 26.80 2.96 -2.44
N ARG A 112 26.15 4.13 -2.39
CA ARG A 112 26.83 5.43 -2.22
C ARG A 112 27.52 5.55 -0.85
N ALA A 113 26.89 5.03 0.20
CA ALA A 113 27.47 5.05 1.54
C ALA A 113 28.74 4.19 1.63
N ALA A 114 28.76 3.03 0.95
CA ALA A 114 29.90 2.13 0.98
C ALA A 114 31.10 2.61 0.15
N GLN A 115 30.87 3.23 -1.02
CA GLN A 115 31.94 3.80 -1.85
C GLN A 115 32.74 4.90 -1.16
N ALA A 116 32.16 5.57 -0.16
CA ALA A 116 32.85 6.60 0.61
C ALA A 116 33.84 6.04 1.66
N VAL A 117 33.75 4.75 1.99
CA VAL A 117 34.46 4.15 3.13
C VAL A 117 35.63 3.26 2.69
N ASP A 118 35.57 2.63 1.52
CA ASP A 118 36.49 1.53 1.17
C ASP A 118 37.37 1.84 -0.05
N GLY A 119 38.46 2.58 0.19
CA GLY A 119 39.47 2.89 -0.82
C GLY A 119 40.65 1.93 -0.87
N GLN A 120 40.77 0.93 0.02
CA GLN A 120 42.07 0.25 0.16
C GLN A 120 42.10 -1.22 0.59
N VAL A 121 40.99 -1.85 0.98
CA VAL A 121 41.03 -3.28 1.35
C VAL A 121 40.64 -4.15 0.17
N ARG A 122 41.56 -4.34 -0.78
CA ARG A 122 41.45 -5.41 -1.80
C ARG A 122 41.44 -6.77 -1.08
N ARG A 123 40.27 -7.39 -1.01
CA ARG A 123 40.04 -8.66 -0.31
C ARG A 123 40.34 -9.84 -1.22
N ASN A 124 41.11 -10.80 -0.70
CA ASN A 124 41.33 -12.15 -1.27
C ASN A 124 40.06 -13.05 -1.18
N GLY A 125 38.86 -12.47 -1.19
CA GLY A 125 37.61 -13.21 -1.14
C GLY A 125 37.26 -13.77 -2.52
N THR A 126 36.79 -15.01 -2.58
CA THR A 126 36.36 -15.67 -3.83
C THR A 126 34.95 -15.27 -4.28
N GLY A 127 34.20 -14.55 -3.43
CA GLY A 127 32.80 -14.17 -3.65
C GLY A 127 32.57 -12.66 -3.81
N PRO A 128 31.42 -12.24 -4.35
CA PRO A 128 31.07 -10.83 -4.47
C PRO A 128 30.71 -10.26 -3.09
N LEU A 129 30.99 -8.98 -2.89
CA LEU A 129 30.56 -8.27 -1.68
C LEU A 129 29.07 -7.91 -1.77
N ARG A 130 28.42 -7.67 -0.62
CA ARG A 130 27.01 -7.26 -0.56
C ARG A 130 26.76 -6.00 -1.39
N GLU A 131 27.68 -5.06 -1.32
CA GLU A 131 27.63 -3.79 -2.05
C GLU A 131 27.71 -4.03 -3.56
N GLU A 132 28.55 -4.98 -3.99
CA GLU A 132 28.67 -5.37 -5.39
C GLU A 132 27.38 -6.04 -5.88
N ILE A 133 26.77 -6.91 -5.07
CA ILE A 133 25.44 -7.49 -5.36
C ILE A 133 24.42 -6.39 -5.59
N ASN A 134 24.39 -5.37 -4.73
CA ASN A 134 23.48 -4.23 -4.85
C ASN A 134 23.73 -3.43 -6.14
N VAL A 135 24.99 -3.18 -6.49
CA VAL A 135 25.36 -2.48 -7.74
C VAL A 135 24.89 -3.26 -8.96
N VAL A 136 25.12 -4.57 -8.99
CA VAL A 136 24.67 -5.44 -10.09
C VAL A 136 23.15 -5.43 -10.21
N ARG A 137 22.43 -5.63 -9.10
CA ARG A 137 20.96 -5.61 -9.09
C ARG A 137 20.40 -4.29 -9.60
N VAL A 138 20.90 -3.16 -9.09
CA VAL A 138 20.44 -1.83 -9.53
C VAL A 138 20.72 -1.61 -11.01
N GLY A 139 21.94 -1.93 -11.47
CA GLY A 139 22.32 -1.79 -12.88
C GLY A 139 21.43 -2.64 -13.79
N PHE A 140 21.17 -3.88 -13.39
CA PHE A 140 20.37 -4.82 -14.15
C PHE A 140 18.88 -4.44 -14.18
N ILE A 141 18.27 -4.09 -13.04
CA ILE A 141 16.86 -3.64 -13.00
C ILE A 141 16.67 -2.38 -13.88
N LYS A 142 17.61 -1.43 -13.82
CA LYS A 142 17.56 -0.25 -14.70
C LYS A 142 17.60 -0.64 -16.17
N ALA A 143 18.44 -1.61 -16.54
CA ALA A 143 18.54 -2.10 -17.91
C ALA A 143 17.25 -2.82 -18.37
N LEU A 144 16.58 -3.55 -17.47
CA LEU A 144 15.28 -4.18 -17.77
C LEU A 144 14.20 -3.11 -18.02
N LEU A 145 14.12 -2.11 -17.14
CA LEU A 145 13.07 -1.08 -17.20
C LEU A 145 13.20 -0.13 -18.39
N LEU A 146 14.41 0.12 -18.89
CA LEU A 146 14.63 0.98 -20.06
C LEU A 146 14.11 0.36 -21.36
N GLY A 147 13.93 -0.97 -21.42
CA GLY A 147 13.38 -1.67 -22.58
C GLY A 147 14.08 -1.36 -23.92
N SER A 148 15.35 -0.94 -23.89
CA SER A 148 16.13 -0.59 -25.07
C SER A 148 16.76 -1.84 -25.69
N ALA A 149 17.40 -1.70 -26.87
CA ALA A 149 18.23 -2.75 -27.46
C ALA A 149 19.33 -3.29 -26.52
N ASP A 150 19.61 -2.59 -25.42
CA ASP A 150 20.57 -3.03 -24.41
C ASP A 150 19.97 -4.10 -23.49
N THR A 151 18.65 -4.10 -23.25
CA THR A 151 17.97 -5.14 -22.45
C THR A 151 18.27 -6.54 -23.01
N ASP A 152 18.17 -6.71 -24.33
CA ASP A 152 18.49 -7.96 -25.03
C ASP A 152 19.96 -8.39 -24.85
N GLN A 153 20.87 -7.45 -24.65
CA GLN A 153 22.28 -7.76 -24.40
C GLN A 153 22.47 -8.27 -22.98
N PHE A 154 21.87 -7.62 -21.98
CA PHE A 154 22.07 -7.98 -20.58
C PHE A 154 21.43 -9.32 -20.19
N VAL A 155 20.27 -9.67 -20.75
CA VAL A 155 19.59 -10.94 -20.43
C VAL A 155 20.36 -12.17 -20.93
N ARG A 156 21.27 -11.98 -21.90
CA ARG A 156 22.18 -13.01 -22.41
C ARG A 156 23.47 -13.15 -21.62
N LEU A 157 23.70 -12.27 -20.65
CA LEU A 157 24.86 -12.35 -19.75
C LEU A 157 24.55 -13.23 -18.55
N SER A 158 25.58 -13.89 -18.04
CA SER A 158 25.52 -14.59 -16.75
C SER A 158 25.65 -13.62 -15.57
N PRO A 159 25.22 -14.00 -14.35
CA PRO A 159 25.44 -13.20 -13.14
C PRO A 159 26.89 -12.73 -12.94
N ARG A 160 27.89 -13.55 -13.26
CA ARG A 160 29.30 -13.13 -13.24
C ARG A 160 29.65 -12.08 -14.29
N GLN A 161 29.11 -12.22 -15.50
CA GLN A 161 29.32 -11.25 -16.57
C GLN A 161 28.62 -9.92 -16.25
N LEU A 162 27.44 -9.96 -15.64
CA LEU A 162 26.75 -8.78 -15.12
C LEU A 162 27.59 -8.10 -14.03
N HIS A 163 28.17 -8.86 -13.09
CA HIS A 163 29.11 -8.33 -12.09
C HIS A 163 30.30 -7.62 -12.73
N LYS A 164 31.00 -8.27 -13.66
CA LYS A 164 32.09 -7.65 -14.41
C LYS A 164 31.67 -6.36 -15.13
N THR A 165 30.45 -6.31 -15.65
CA THR A 165 29.95 -5.16 -16.40
C THR A 165 29.64 -3.98 -15.48
N PHE A 166 28.83 -4.20 -14.43
CA PHE A 166 28.38 -3.10 -13.56
C PHE A 166 29.39 -2.73 -12.47
N VAL A 167 30.20 -3.69 -12.00
CA VAL A 167 31.16 -3.48 -10.89
C VAL A 167 32.55 -3.19 -11.45
N GLU A 168 33.16 -4.13 -12.19
CA GLU A 168 34.55 -3.97 -12.63
C GLU A 168 34.70 -2.90 -13.72
N SER A 169 33.76 -2.86 -14.67
CA SER A 169 33.79 -1.90 -15.78
C SER A 169 33.11 -0.58 -15.42
N GLY A 170 32.41 -0.52 -14.29
CA GLY A 170 31.69 0.67 -13.82
C GLY A 170 30.57 1.13 -14.76
N TYR A 171 30.02 0.24 -15.59
CA TYR A 171 28.91 0.60 -16.47
C TYR A 171 27.69 0.97 -15.63
N ALA A 172 27.08 2.12 -15.91
CA ALA A 172 25.88 2.59 -15.23
C ALA A 172 24.89 3.14 -16.25
N PRO A 173 23.76 2.44 -16.52
CA PRO A 173 22.77 2.93 -17.47
C PRO A 173 22.16 4.24 -16.97
N GLY A 174 22.03 5.20 -17.89
CA GLY A 174 21.33 6.47 -17.62
C GLY A 174 19.87 6.19 -17.33
N PHE A 175 19.43 6.49 -16.10
CA PHE A 175 18.10 6.09 -15.63
C PHE A 175 17.41 7.23 -14.89
N GLU A 176 16.30 7.71 -15.46
CA GLU A 176 15.46 8.74 -14.86
C GLU A 176 14.35 8.10 -14.03
N ILE A 177 14.62 7.87 -12.74
CA ILE A 177 13.64 7.25 -11.84
C ILE A 177 12.34 8.05 -11.70
N GLY A 178 12.39 9.36 -11.92
CA GLY A 178 11.24 10.25 -11.82
C GLY A 178 10.09 9.89 -12.76
N MET A 179 10.39 9.35 -13.95
CA MET A 179 9.35 8.89 -14.88
C MET A 179 8.55 7.72 -14.30
N TYR A 180 9.22 6.74 -13.68
CA TYR A 180 8.60 5.55 -13.11
C TYR A 180 7.86 5.87 -11.80
N VAL A 181 8.43 6.77 -10.99
CA VAL A 181 7.73 7.32 -9.81
C VAL A 181 6.43 8.01 -10.24
N ARG A 182 6.46 8.85 -11.28
CA ARG A 182 5.25 9.48 -11.80
C ARG A 182 4.22 8.46 -12.29
N MET A 183 4.64 7.37 -12.95
CA MET A 183 3.71 6.30 -13.34
C MET A 183 3.02 5.70 -12.09
N LEU A 184 3.77 5.45 -11.01
CA LEU A 184 3.21 4.93 -9.77
C LEU A 184 2.29 5.94 -9.05
N GLU A 185 2.61 7.23 -9.11
CA GLU A 185 1.75 8.30 -8.59
C GLU A 185 0.43 8.40 -9.39
N GLU A 186 0.51 8.32 -10.72
CA GLU A 186 -0.65 8.36 -11.61
C GLU A 186 -1.59 7.17 -11.41
N GLU A 187 -1.05 5.98 -11.11
CA GLU A 187 -1.84 4.79 -10.74
C GLU A 187 -2.32 4.80 -9.28
N GLY A 188 -1.95 5.83 -8.49
CA GLY A 188 -2.30 5.95 -7.08
C GLY A 188 -1.63 4.94 -6.17
N ILE A 189 -0.51 4.35 -6.60
CA ILE A 189 0.34 3.47 -5.79
C ILE A 189 1.26 4.30 -4.89
N TYR A 190 1.79 5.41 -5.41
CA TYR A 190 2.60 6.37 -4.65
C TYR A 190 1.82 7.64 -4.34
N GLU A 191 2.19 8.31 -3.24
CA GLU A 191 1.74 9.66 -2.95
C GLU A 191 2.33 10.65 -3.95
N GLY A 192 1.50 11.53 -4.51
CA GLY A 192 1.96 12.53 -5.47
C GLY A 192 2.98 13.46 -4.82
N THR A 193 4.21 13.48 -5.34
CA THR A 193 5.23 14.44 -4.91
C THR A 193 4.64 15.84 -5.06
N PRO A 194 4.48 16.61 -3.97
CA PRO A 194 3.83 17.92 -4.03
C PRO A 194 4.58 18.76 -5.05
N ALA A 195 3.86 19.15 -6.12
CA ALA A 195 4.45 19.90 -7.22
C ALA A 195 5.25 21.05 -6.61
N PRO A 196 6.54 21.23 -6.98
CA PRO A 196 7.35 22.29 -6.42
C PRO A 196 6.55 23.57 -6.59
N GLN A 197 6.10 24.14 -5.47
CA GLN A 197 5.32 25.37 -5.45
C GLN A 197 6.09 26.33 -6.33
N ARG A 198 5.55 26.61 -7.53
CA ARG A 198 6.19 27.52 -8.48
C ARG A 198 6.51 28.76 -7.67
N ALA A 199 7.80 29.01 -7.48
CA ALA A 199 8.28 30.15 -6.74
C ALA A 199 7.51 31.34 -7.29
N ALA A 200 6.67 31.93 -6.43
CA ALA A 200 5.81 33.03 -6.80
C ALA A 200 6.65 34.03 -7.57
N GLU A 201 6.31 34.24 -8.84
CA GLU A 201 6.82 35.39 -9.56
C GLU A 201 6.59 36.62 -8.68
N PRO A 202 7.58 37.51 -8.53
CA PRO A 202 7.46 38.68 -7.66
C PRO A 202 6.52 39.68 -8.34
N ASP A 203 5.22 39.40 -8.32
CA ASP A 203 4.23 40.31 -8.85
C ASP A 203 3.75 41.24 -7.74
N ARG A 204 4.18 42.49 -7.94
CA ARG A 204 3.61 43.76 -7.50
C ARG A 204 2.57 43.71 -6.38
N LYS A 205 2.98 44.36 -5.28
CA LYS A 205 2.08 45.06 -4.36
C LYS A 205 0.98 45.78 -5.13
N ASP A 206 -0.22 45.22 -5.14
CA ASP A 206 -1.43 46.03 -5.18
C ASP A 206 -2.34 45.65 -4.01
N THR A 207 -2.63 46.72 -3.30
CA THR A 207 -3.34 46.83 -2.04
C THR A 207 -4.82 46.64 -2.30
N SER A 208 -5.42 45.53 -1.87
CA SER A 208 -6.78 45.49 -1.27
C SER A 208 -7.39 44.08 -1.27
N SER A 209 -7.63 43.56 -0.07
CA SER A 209 -8.81 42.79 0.35
C SER A 209 -8.37 41.70 1.33
N SER A 210 -8.18 42.13 2.58
CA SER A 210 -8.09 41.27 3.74
C SER A 210 -9.45 40.63 3.99
N ALA A 211 -9.67 39.44 3.44
CA ALA A 211 -10.69 38.53 3.97
C ALA A 211 -10.18 37.95 5.29
N PRO A 212 -10.95 38.04 6.40
CA PRO A 212 -10.48 37.59 7.70
C PRO A 212 -10.32 36.06 7.73
N PRO A 213 -9.27 35.53 8.41
CA PRO A 213 -9.15 34.10 8.64
C PRO A 213 -10.35 33.60 9.44
N ARG A 214 -11.07 32.62 8.91
CA ARG A 214 -12.21 32.02 9.60
C ARG A 214 -11.73 31.41 10.92
N PRO A 215 -12.42 31.68 12.05
CA PRO A 215 -12.02 31.16 13.35
C PRO A 215 -12.20 29.64 13.36
N LYS A 216 -11.13 28.92 13.69
CA LYS A 216 -11.22 27.49 14.04
C LYS A 216 -12.25 27.33 15.17
N PRO A 217 -13.16 26.35 15.11
CA PRO A 217 -14.22 26.16 16.10
C PRO A 217 -13.60 26.01 17.49
N LYS A 218 -14.16 26.72 18.47
CA LYS A 218 -13.65 26.70 19.84
C LYS A 218 -13.98 25.33 20.45
N PRO A 219 -13.15 24.77 21.34
CA PRO A 219 -13.41 23.47 21.98
C PRO A 219 -14.70 23.42 22.81
N SER A 220 -15.35 24.57 23.07
CA SER A 220 -16.67 24.61 23.68
C SER A 220 -17.76 24.05 22.77
N ASP A 221 -17.66 24.27 21.45
CA ASP A 221 -18.72 23.93 20.49
C ASP A 221 -18.83 22.41 20.30
N SER A 222 -17.71 21.69 20.43
CA SER A 222 -17.66 20.23 20.31
C SER A 222 -18.36 19.50 21.47
N GLN A 223 -18.49 20.12 22.64
CA GLN A 223 -19.25 19.53 23.75
C GLN A 223 -20.74 19.83 23.68
N HIS A 224 -21.13 20.94 23.06
CA HIS A 224 -22.55 21.33 22.97
C HIS A 224 -23.35 20.34 22.12
N TRP A 225 -22.87 19.97 20.94
CA TRP A 225 -23.60 19.03 20.07
C TRP A 225 -23.74 17.64 20.71
N LYS A 226 -22.71 17.15 21.42
CA LYS A 226 -22.77 15.86 22.13
C LYS A 226 -23.87 15.86 23.19
N ARG A 227 -23.99 16.95 23.96
CA ARG A 227 -25.02 17.09 25.00
C ARG A 227 -26.41 17.20 24.41
N ASP A 228 -26.57 17.98 23.35
CA ASP A 228 -27.85 18.13 22.65
C ASP A 228 -28.33 16.79 22.06
N LEU A 229 -27.42 16.06 21.40
CA LEU A 229 -27.72 14.74 20.84
C LEU A 229 -28.06 13.72 21.93
N LEU A 230 -27.37 13.74 23.09
CA LEU A 230 -27.73 12.92 24.24
C LEU A 230 -29.12 13.24 24.81
N LEU A 231 -29.47 14.53 24.92
CA LEU A 231 -30.79 14.95 25.38
C LEU A 231 -31.88 14.49 24.42
N ARG A 232 -31.67 14.66 23.11
CA ARG A 232 -32.58 14.18 22.07
C ARG A 232 -32.72 12.67 22.10
N LEU A 233 -31.61 11.92 22.25
CA LEU A 233 -31.64 10.47 22.37
C LEU A 233 -32.47 10.00 23.59
N GLN A 234 -32.45 10.74 24.69
CA GLN A 234 -33.25 10.44 25.89
C GLN A 234 -34.74 10.75 25.72
N HIS A 235 -35.09 11.79 24.96
CA HIS A 235 -36.47 12.29 24.86
C HIS A 235 -37.21 11.73 23.64
N ASP A 236 -36.51 11.61 22.50
CA ASP A 236 -37.03 11.11 21.23
C ASP A 236 -35.93 10.31 20.50
N PRO A 237 -35.72 9.03 20.89
CA PRO A 237 -34.66 8.21 20.31
C PRO A 237 -34.87 7.98 18.81
N ALA A 238 -36.12 7.91 18.33
CA ALA A 238 -36.43 7.68 16.93
C ALA A 238 -35.92 8.83 16.04
N ALA A 239 -36.05 10.07 16.50
CA ALA A 239 -35.54 11.24 15.80
C ALA A 239 -34.01 11.43 15.94
N ALA A 240 -33.39 10.88 16.98
CA ALA A 240 -31.95 11.01 17.24
C ALA A 240 -31.08 9.93 16.55
N ILE A 241 -31.65 8.75 16.25
CA ILE A 241 -30.93 7.67 15.56
C ILE A 241 -30.35 8.11 14.21
N PRO A 242 -31.09 8.80 13.32
CA PRO A 242 -30.52 9.31 12.07
C PRO A 242 -29.32 10.23 12.31
N ASP A 243 -29.39 11.09 13.33
CA ASP A 243 -28.28 12.00 13.63
C ASP A 243 -27.05 11.23 14.14
N LEU A 244 -27.23 10.13 14.87
CA LEU A 244 -26.14 9.23 15.29
C LEU A 244 -25.51 8.48 14.12
N THR A 245 -26.31 7.99 13.17
CA THR A 245 -25.80 7.22 12.02
C THR A 245 -25.10 8.10 10.99
N HIS A 246 -25.41 9.40 10.96
CA HIS A 246 -24.81 10.37 10.03
C HIS A 246 -23.71 11.22 10.67
N LEU A 247 -23.21 10.85 11.86
CA LEU A 247 -22.08 11.56 12.46
C LEU A 247 -20.85 11.54 11.52
N PRO A 248 -20.04 12.62 11.51
CA PRO A 248 -18.85 12.67 10.68
C PRO A 248 -17.82 11.62 11.13
N LEU A 249 -17.02 11.12 10.19
CA LEU A 249 -15.96 10.14 10.44
C LEU A 249 -14.72 10.83 11.04
N GLU A 250 -14.89 11.31 12.27
CA GLU A 250 -13.87 12.01 13.04
C GLU A 250 -13.67 11.37 14.41
N LEU A 251 -12.47 11.52 14.99
CA LEU A 251 -12.14 11.00 16.32
C LEU A 251 -13.16 11.42 17.39
N SER A 252 -13.68 12.66 17.32
CA SER A 252 -14.61 13.19 18.31
C SER A 252 -15.97 12.47 18.30
N SER A 253 -16.46 12.07 17.12
CA SER A 253 -17.67 11.29 16.90
C SER A 253 -17.48 9.82 17.26
N LEU A 254 -16.35 9.23 16.86
CA LEU A 254 -16.01 7.83 17.16
C LEU A 254 -15.86 7.59 18.67
N ASP A 255 -15.23 8.53 19.38
CA ASP A 255 -15.12 8.51 20.84
C ASP A 255 -16.49 8.64 21.52
N PHE A 256 -17.37 9.47 20.97
CA PHE A 256 -18.74 9.61 21.47
C PHE A 256 -19.55 8.32 21.29
N LEU A 257 -19.53 7.71 20.10
CA LEU A 257 -20.18 6.41 19.85
C LEU A 257 -19.60 5.31 20.75
N THR A 258 -18.28 5.27 20.91
CA THR A 258 -17.61 4.32 21.81
C THR A 258 -18.09 4.51 23.25
N THR A 259 -18.19 5.75 23.72
CA THR A 259 -18.67 6.09 25.07
C THR A 259 -20.12 5.65 25.26
N LEU A 260 -21.01 5.89 24.28
CA LEU A 260 -22.40 5.44 24.33
C LEU A 260 -22.52 3.92 24.52
N LEU A 261 -21.66 3.15 23.86
CA LEU A 261 -21.60 1.69 23.97
C LEU A 261 -21.01 1.23 25.30
N GLN A 262 -19.88 1.84 25.73
CA GLN A 262 -19.21 1.51 26.99
C GLN A 262 -20.11 1.76 28.20
N ASP A 263 -20.83 2.88 28.22
CA ASP A 263 -21.74 3.25 29.31
C ASP A 263 -23.10 2.54 29.25
N ALA A 264 -23.25 1.60 28.30
CA ALA A 264 -24.50 0.92 27.98
C ALA A 264 -25.69 1.88 27.81
N THR A 265 -25.45 3.09 27.30
CA THR A 265 -26.46 4.14 27.20
C THR A 265 -27.55 3.77 26.20
N LEU A 266 -27.18 3.15 25.08
CA LEU A 266 -28.13 2.66 24.08
C LEU A 266 -29.05 1.58 24.67
N GLN A 267 -28.48 0.60 25.37
CA GLN A 267 -29.25 -0.47 26.01
C GLN A 267 -30.18 0.07 27.10
N ARG A 268 -29.74 1.05 27.90
CA ARG A 268 -30.60 1.72 28.91
C ARG A 268 -31.81 2.42 28.29
N LEU A 269 -31.68 2.89 27.06
CA LEU A 269 -32.75 3.51 26.28
C LEU A 269 -33.53 2.50 25.43
N SER A 270 -33.32 1.19 25.65
CA SER A 270 -33.95 0.09 24.89
C SER A 270 -33.63 0.11 23.39
N LEU A 271 -32.46 0.61 23.02
CA LEU A 271 -31.94 0.58 21.65
C LEU A 271 -30.92 -0.55 21.50
N ASP A 272 -31.06 -1.32 20.42
CA ASP A 272 -30.06 -2.33 20.05
C ASP A 272 -28.84 -1.62 19.43
N PRO A 273 -27.64 -1.74 20.02
CA PRO A 273 -26.44 -1.08 19.49
C PRO A 273 -25.98 -1.65 18.14
N ALA A 274 -26.21 -2.94 17.88
CA ALA A 274 -25.67 -3.59 16.68
C ALA A 274 -26.17 -2.94 15.36
N PRO A 275 -27.50 -2.83 15.10
CA PRO A 275 -27.98 -2.22 13.86
C PRO A 275 -27.57 -0.76 13.72
N LEU A 276 -27.55 0.01 14.82
CA LEU A 276 -27.14 1.42 14.80
C LEU A 276 -25.68 1.59 14.35
N ILE A 277 -24.79 0.75 14.87
CA ILE A 277 -23.36 0.80 14.53
C ILE A 277 -23.11 0.28 13.11
N SER A 278 -23.81 -0.76 12.68
CA SER A 278 -23.81 -1.20 11.29
C SER A 278 -24.24 -0.07 10.34
N ASP A 279 -25.35 0.61 10.63
CA ASP A 279 -25.84 1.73 9.82
C ASP A 279 -24.83 2.89 9.77
N TYR A 280 -24.18 3.21 10.89
CA TYR A 280 -23.09 4.19 10.94
C TYR A 280 -21.90 3.79 10.07
N ILE A 281 -21.43 2.54 10.17
CA ILE A 281 -20.30 2.03 9.38
C ILE A 281 -20.65 2.07 7.89
N GLN A 282 -21.86 1.66 7.52
CA GLN A 282 -22.36 1.71 6.14
C GLN A 282 -22.43 3.14 5.60
N HIS A 283 -22.88 4.09 6.41
CA HIS A 283 -22.84 5.51 6.04
C HIS A 283 -21.39 6.02 5.86
N ALA A 284 -20.51 5.72 6.82
CA ALA A 284 -19.09 6.10 6.76
C ALA A 284 -18.38 5.50 5.54
N LEU A 285 -18.72 4.27 5.15
CA LEU A 285 -18.23 3.61 3.94
C LEU A 285 -18.63 4.35 2.66
N ARG A 286 -19.87 4.82 2.57
CA ARG A 286 -20.35 5.63 1.43
C ARG A 286 -19.63 6.98 1.35
N LEU A 287 -19.42 7.64 2.49
CA LEU A 287 -18.63 8.88 2.54
C LEU A 287 -17.19 8.64 2.10
N THR A 288 -16.57 7.56 2.58
CA THR A 288 -15.19 7.16 2.24
C THR A 288 -15.06 6.84 0.75
N GLU A 289 -16.09 6.24 0.14
CA GLU A 289 -16.14 6.03 -1.30
C GLU A 289 -16.22 7.36 -2.06
N ALA A 290 -17.09 8.28 -1.64
CA ALA A 290 -17.24 9.59 -2.25
C ALA A 290 -15.95 10.41 -2.20
N MET A 291 -15.16 10.29 -1.12
CA MET A 291 -13.83 10.92 -1.02
C MET A 291 -12.87 10.42 -2.11
N GLY A 292 -12.99 9.17 -2.55
CA GLY A 292 -12.14 8.61 -3.62
C GLY A 292 -12.55 9.04 -5.03
N GLN A 293 -13.76 9.59 -5.20
CA GLN A 293 -14.22 10.08 -6.49
C GLN A 293 -13.68 11.50 -6.73
N PRO A 294 -13.28 11.84 -7.97
CA PRO A 294 -12.92 13.21 -8.31
C PRO A 294 -14.12 14.13 -8.05
N PRO A 295 -13.91 15.36 -7.54
CA PRO A 295 -14.99 16.30 -7.33
C PRO A 295 -15.73 16.52 -8.66
N PRO A 296 -17.07 16.60 -8.64
CA PRO A 296 -17.84 16.82 -9.86
C PRO A 296 -17.31 18.08 -10.57
N PRO A 297 -17.12 18.05 -11.89
CA PRO A 297 -16.58 19.18 -12.62
C PRO A 297 -17.47 20.40 -12.36
N ALA A 298 -16.87 21.54 -12.00
CA ALA A 298 -17.52 22.76 -11.52
C ALA A 298 -18.51 23.44 -12.50
N GLY A 299 -18.90 22.76 -13.59
CA GLY A 299 -19.85 23.24 -14.60
C GLY A 299 -21.02 22.30 -14.90
N SER A 300 -21.14 21.13 -14.24
CA SER A 300 -22.29 20.23 -14.47
C SER A 300 -23.43 20.52 -13.48
N SER A 301 -24.04 21.70 -13.59
CA SER A 301 -25.33 21.99 -12.95
C SER A 301 -26.45 21.28 -13.71
N SER A 302 -26.60 19.97 -13.51
CA SER A 302 -27.80 19.24 -13.96
C SER A 302 -28.97 19.57 -13.04
N PRO A 303 -30.06 20.19 -13.54
CA PRO A 303 -31.24 20.49 -12.75
C PRO A 303 -32.16 19.27 -12.76
N SER A 304 -31.95 18.32 -11.86
CA SER A 304 -32.90 17.21 -11.65
C SER A 304 -33.49 17.28 -10.24
N ALA A 305 -34.62 17.99 -10.17
CA ALA A 305 -35.79 17.76 -9.34
C ALA A 305 -35.63 17.05 -7.98
N SER A 306 -35.48 17.87 -6.93
CA SER A 306 -36.35 17.99 -5.74
C SER A 306 -36.74 16.78 -4.86
N THR A 307 -36.72 17.10 -3.54
CA THR A 307 -37.45 16.54 -2.36
C THR A 307 -36.64 15.50 -1.56
N ALA A 308 -36.18 15.70 -0.31
CA ALA A 308 -36.68 16.51 0.79
C ALA A 308 -35.59 16.85 1.86
N SER A 309 -35.75 18.03 2.49
CA SER A 309 -35.45 18.35 3.91
C SER A 309 -34.03 18.19 4.49
N SER A 310 -33.30 19.31 4.48
CA SER A 310 -32.68 19.98 5.64
C SER A 310 -31.82 19.16 6.62
N SER A 311 -30.54 19.04 6.31
CA SER A 311 -29.47 19.46 7.21
C SER A 311 -28.36 20.04 6.33
N SER A 312 -28.22 21.37 6.33
CA SER A 312 -27.11 22.04 5.67
C SER A 312 -25.85 21.82 6.51
N VAL A 313 -25.35 20.59 6.50
CA VAL A 313 -23.92 20.38 6.66
C VAL A 313 -23.35 21.03 5.41
N SER A 314 -22.83 22.23 5.58
CA SER A 314 -22.04 22.88 4.55
C SER A 314 -21.10 21.82 3.99
N ASP A 315 -21.10 21.68 2.67
CA ASP A 315 -20.18 20.89 1.85
C ASP A 315 -18.75 21.49 2.03
N GLU A 316 -18.33 21.60 3.29
CA GLU A 316 -17.06 22.12 3.76
C GLU A 316 -16.03 21.09 3.35
N ASP A 317 -15.26 21.44 2.31
CA ASP A 317 -13.94 20.91 2.00
C ASP A 317 -13.78 19.45 2.43
N LEU A 318 -14.65 18.56 1.93
CA LEU A 318 -14.39 17.14 2.05
C LEU A 318 -13.07 16.93 1.32
N ASP A 319 -12.03 16.60 2.07
CA ASP A 319 -10.75 16.26 1.49
C ASP A 319 -11.02 15.15 0.46
N HIS A 320 -10.76 15.45 -0.81
CA HIS A 320 -10.93 14.49 -1.90
C HIS A 320 -9.59 13.81 -2.20
N GLY A 321 -9.68 12.64 -2.80
CA GLY A 321 -8.54 11.85 -3.25
C GLY A 321 -8.28 10.61 -2.41
N ARG A 322 -7.35 9.78 -2.92
CA ARG A 322 -6.96 8.51 -2.30
C ARG A 322 -6.43 8.66 -0.89
N GLU A 323 -5.76 9.76 -0.56
CA GLU A 323 -5.24 10.01 0.78
C GLU A 323 -6.37 10.21 1.80
N ALA A 324 -7.34 11.06 1.48
CA ALA A 324 -8.50 11.28 2.34
C ALA A 324 -9.30 10.00 2.54
N GLN A 325 -9.53 9.25 1.45
CA GLN A 325 -10.13 7.93 1.49
C GLN A 325 -9.32 6.97 2.38
N THR A 326 -8.00 6.94 2.25
CA THR A 326 -7.11 6.08 3.06
C THR A 326 -7.17 6.45 4.54
N ARG A 327 -7.10 7.75 4.88
CA ARG A 327 -7.21 8.23 6.27
C ARG A 327 -8.58 7.87 6.87
N ALA A 328 -9.65 8.03 6.10
CA ALA A 328 -11.00 7.63 6.48
C ALA A 328 -11.09 6.12 6.76
N VAL A 329 -10.57 5.27 5.86
CA VAL A 329 -10.53 3.81 6.08
C VAL A 329 -9.74 3.48 7.35
N LYS A 330 -8.57 4.08 7.57
CA LYS A 330 -7.76 3.83 8.78
C LYS A 330 -8.51 4.18 10.07
N LEU A 331 -9.24 5.30 10.09
CA LEU A 331 -10.09 5.68 11.23
C LEU A 331 -11.22 4.67 11.46
N LEU A 332 -11.87 4.22 10.37
CA LEU A 332 -12.93 3.23 10.44
C LEU A 332 -12.42 1.86 10.94
N LEU A 333 -11.25 1.42 10.47
CA LEU A 333 -10.58 0.20 10.96
C LEU A 333 -10.26 0.31 12.45
N LEU A 334 -9.72 1.45 12.89
CA LEU A 334 -9.40 1.69 14.29
C LEU A 334 -10.66 1.63 15.17
N PHE A 335 -11.77 2.20 14.69
CA PHE A 335 -13.05 2.12 15.36
C PHE A 335 -13.55 0.67 15.47
N MET A 336 -13.63 -0.07 14.36
CA MET A 336 -14.08 -1.47 14.36
C MET A 336 -13.18 -2.37 15.23
N ARG A 337 -11.86 -2.17 15.17
CA ARG A 337 -10.90 -2.89 16.01
C ARG A 337 -11.15 -2.60 17.49
N ASN A 338 -11.41 -1.35 17.85
CA ASN A 338 -11.72 -0.96 19.22
C ASN A 338 -13.07 -1.56 19.71
N LEU A 339 -14.09 -1.61 18.85
CA LEU A 339 -15.38 -2.25 19.16
C LEU A 339 -15.22 -3.73 19.52
N VAL A 340 -14.47 -4.47 18.69
CA VAL A 340 -14.22 -5.90 18.89
C VAL A 340 -13.29 -6.14 20.08
N ARG A 341 -12.17 -5.41 20.17
CA ARG A 341 -11.16 -5.60 21.23
C ARG A 341 -11.72 -5.33 22.62
N LYS A 342 -12.58 -4.33 22.76
CA LYS A 342 -13.24 -4.01 24.04
C LYS A 342 -14.51 -4.83 24.30
N ALA A 343 -14.81 -5.82 23.45
CA ALA A 343 -16.02 -6.62 23.50
C ALA A 343 -17.31 -5.77 23.57
N LEU A 344 -17.31 -4.59 22.93
CA LEU A 344 -18.49 -3.72 22.86
C LEU A 344 -19.52 -4.27 21.86
N LEU A 345 -19.03 -4.90 20.80
CA LEU A 345 -19.83 -5.67 19.86
C LEU A 345 -19.10 -6.97 19.51
N PRO A 346 -19.83 -8.10 19.39
CA PRO A 346 -19.22 -9.35 18.95
C PRO A 346 -18.82 -9.24 17.46
N PRO A 347 -17.70 -9.85 17.03
CA PRO A 347 -17.29 -9.85 15.62
C PRO A 347 -18.38 -10.30 14.65
N GLN A 348 -19.25 -11.22 15.10
CA GLN A 348 -20.35 -11.76 14.30
C GLN A 348 -21.40 -10.69 13.97
N ALA A 349 -21.60 -9.69 14.83
CA ALA A 349 -22.53 -8.59 14.57
C ALA A 349 -22.00 -7.63 13.51
N LEU A 350 -20.68 -7.59 13.29
CA LEU A 350 -20.02 -6.73 12.30
C LEU A 350 -19.49 -7.53 11.10
N TYR A 351 -19.94 -8.78 10.92
CA TYR A 351 -19.35 -9.69 9.95
C TYR A 351 -19.41 -9.14 8.52
N PHE A 352 -20.56 -8.60 8.11
CA PHE A 352 -20.74 -8.11 6.75
C PHE A 352 -19.94 -6.83 6.50
N GLU A 353 -19.90 -5.92 7.47
CA GLU A 353 -19.15 -4.67 7.42
C GLU A 353 -17.63 -4.93 7.34
N ILE A 354 -17.14 -5.87 8.15
CA ILE A 354 -15.73 -6.30 8.12
C ILE A 354 -15.39 -6.89 6.75
N GLN A 355 -16.23 -7.79 6.22
CA GLN A 355 -16.00 -8.38 4.90
C GLN A 355 -16.01 -7.32 3.79
N GLU A 356 -16.96 -6.39 3.82
CA GLU A 356 -17.04 -5.32 2.84
C GLU A 356 -15.78 -4.46 2.84
N VAL A 357 -15.33 -4.00 4.00
CA VAL A 357 -14.10 -3.20 4.12
C VAL A 357 -12.88 -3.98 3.62
N CYS A 358 -12.76 -5.24 4.03
CA CYS A 358 -11.65 -6.13 3.67
C CYS A 358 -11.56 -6.41 2.17
N VAL A 359 -12.69 -6.50 1.47
CA VAL A 359 -12.73 -6.72 0.03
C VAL A 359 -12.51 -5.42 -0.73
N ARG A 360 -13.27 -4.38 -0.39
CA ARG A 360 -13.31 -3.13 -1.15
C ARG A 360 -12.01 -2.32 -1.05
N TYR A 361 -11.35 -2.39 0.10
CA TYR A 361 -10.14 -1.62 0.39
C TYR A 361 -8.90 -2.50 0.59
N VAL A 362 -8.89 -3.71 0.01
CA VAL A 362 -7.79 -4.69 0.13
C VAL A 362 -6.42 -4.14 -0.27
N TRP A 363 -6.38 -3.10 -1.11
CA TRP A 363 -5.16 -2.44 -1.56
C TRP A 363 -4.46 -1.65 -0.44
N ILE A 364 -5.18 -1.22 0.60
CA ILE A 364 -4.63 -0.56 1.78
C ILE A 364 -3.96 -1.60 2.69
N GLY A 365 -2.70 -1.37 3.07
CA GLY A 365 -1.91 -2.31 3.89
C GLY A 365 -2.59 -2.65 5.22
N GLU A 366 -3.09 -1.63 5.91
CA GLU A 366 -3.75 -1.77 7.22
C GLU A 366 -5.04 -2.58 7.15
N VAL A 367 -5.72 -2.63 5.99
CA VAL A 367 -6.91 -3.48 5.81
C VAL A 367 -6.52 -4.95 5.79
N ARG A 368 -5.39 -5.30 5.18
CA ARG A 368 -4.87 -6.68 5.14
C ARG A 368 -4.42 -7.13 6.52
N GLU A 369 -3.72 -6.26 7.26
CA GLU A 369 -3.34 -6.51 8.65
C GLU A 369 -4.58 -6.69 9.55
N PHE A 370 -5.58 -5.83 9.40
CA PHE A 370 -6.84 -5.94 10.13
C PHE A 370 -7.56 -7.26 9.81
N ARG A 371 -7.60 -7.68 8.54
CA ARG A 371 -8.18 -8.95 8.13
C ARG A 371 -7.50 -10.13 8.81
N ALA A 372 -6.17 -10.20 8.76
CA ALA A 372 -5.40 -11.25 9.43
C ALA A 372 -5.71 -11.28 10.93
N TRP A 373 -5.74 -10.11 11.58
CA TRP A 373 -6.09 -9.99 12.99
C TRP A 373 -7.50 -10.51 13.33
N VAL A 374 -8.50 -10.27 12.48
CA VAL A 374 -9.86 -10.83 12.66
C VAL A 374 -9.86 -12.36 12.46
N GLU A 375 -9.17 -12.87 11.45
CA GLU A 375 -9.09 -14.30 11.13
C GLU A 375 -8.34 -15.11 12.22
N GLU A 376 -7.32 -14.53 12.85
CA GLU A 376 -6.60 -15.08 14.00
C GLU A 376 -7.41 -15.03 15.31
N GLY A 377 -8.65 -14.54 15.25
CA GLY A 377 -9.56 -14.49 16.39
C GLY A 377 -9.29 -13.33 17.35
N GLY A 378 -8.56 -12.29 16.93
CA GLY A 378 -8.37 -11.05 17.68
C GLY A 378 -7.62 -11.17 19.00
N ARG A 379 -7.01 -12.33 19.30
CA ARG A 379 -6.35 -12.64 20.59
C ARG A 379 -4.89 -12.20 20.69
N GLY A 380 -4.31 -11.62 19.63
CA GLY A 380 -2.85 -11.46 19.49
C GLY A 380 -2.15 -10.41 20.37
N ASP A 381 -2.85 -9.44 20.99
CA ASP A 381 -2.20 -8.24 21.55
C ASP A 381 -2.43 -7.98 23.05
N GLY A 382 -3.03 -8.91 23.81
CA GLY A 382 -3.62 -8.56 25.12
C GLY A 382 -3.38 -9.47 26.33
N ASP A 383 -3.03 -10.75 26.18
CA ASP A 383 -2.90 -11.65 27.35
C ASP A 383 -1.48 -11.62 27.96
N GLY A 384 -0.93 -10.41 28.10
CA GLY A 384 0.14 -10.11 29.03
C GLY A 384 -0.46 -9.69 30.37
N GLU A 385 -0.52 -10.66 31.29
CA GLU A 385 -0.81 -10.58 32.72
C GLU A 385 -0.96 -9.17 33.35
N ILE A 386 -2.12 -8.93 34.01
CA ILE A 386 -2.20 -8.19 35.28
C ILE A 386 -2.89 -9.08 36.30
#